data_AF-A0A497FB84-F1
#
_entry.id   AF-A0A497FB84-F1
#
_cell.length_a   1.000
_cell.length_b   1.000
_cell.length_c   1.000
_cell.angle_alpha   90.00
_cell.angle_beta   90.00
_cell.angle_gamma   90.00
#
_symmetry.space_group_name_H-M   'P 1'
#
loop_
_entity.id
_entity.type
_entity.pdbx_description
1 polymer ?
#
loop_
_entity_poly.entity_id
_entity_poly.type
_entity_poly.pdbx_seq_one_letter_code
_entity_poly.pdbx_strand_id
1 'polypeptide(L)'
;MVIDLVTLVSMLVAQLPLVAVVVLVLVLYMERRFSNVERRLGDVVRCIGVLVDFNEVLLGIQVLRGSVSDSEYRALAALLSSARPVHSSRYYTKEVYERLGELLRKDPNELTWDDVFELERIYELLLKEAEVSGRSDLVRYAGKLRVLIAMAKGFLLKRGVLPPPGRVV
;
A
#
# COMPACT_ATOMS: atom_id res chain seq x y z
N MET A 1 -21.65 -35.26 -14.67
CA MET A 1 -21.76 -33.98 -13.94
C MET A 1 -20.58 -33.13 -14.38
N VAL A 2 -20.82 -32.23 -15.34
CA VAL A 2 -19.77 -31.40 -15.96
C VAL A 2 -19.52 -30.25 -15.00
N ILE A 3 -18.30 -30.15 -14.45
CA ILE A 3 -17.93 -29.00 -13.62
C ILE A 3 -17.77 -27.83 -14.59
N ASP A 4 -18.70 -26.88 -14.53
CA ASP A 4 -18.69 -25.70 -15.40
C ASP A 4 -17.50 -24.82 -15.05
N LEU A 5 -16.77 -24.38 -16.08
CA LEU A 5 -15.61 -23.49 -15.93
C LEU A 5 -15.98 -22.19 -15.20
N VAL A 6 -17.24 -21.75 -15.38
CA VAL A 6 -17.83 -20.61 -14.70
C VAL A 6 -17.97 -20.88 -13.20
N THR A 7 -18.33 -22.09 -12.80
CA THR A 7 -18.44 -22.47 -11.38
C THR A 7 -17.06 -22.52 -10.71
N LEU A 8 -16.02 -22.97 -11.43
CA LEU A 8 -14.64 -22.93 -10.94
C LEU A 8 -14.09 -21.51 -10.82
N VAL A 9 -14.37 -20.63 -11.78
CA VAL A 9 -13.96 -19.22 -11.74
C VAL A 9 -14.72 -18.46 -10.65
N SER A 10 -16.02 -18.71 -10.47
CA SER A 10 -16.79 -18.13 -9.38
C SER A 10 -16.38 -18.69 -8.01
N MET A 11 -15.94 -19.95 -7.92
CA MET A 11 -15.31 -20.50 -6.71
C MET A 11 -13.94 -19.86 -6.41
N LEU A 12 -13.16 -19.49 -7.44
CA LEU A 12 -11.90 -18.76 -7.29
C LEU A 12 -12.11 -17.29 -6.88
N VAL A 13 -13.12 -16.63 -7.45
CA VAL A 13 -13.51 -15.25 -7.09
C VAL A 13 -14.17 -15.20 -5.70
N ALA A 14 -14.90 -16.24 -5.30
CA ALA A 14 -15.45 -16.38 -3.95
C ALA A 14 -14.38 -16.62 -2.86
N GLN A 15 -13.13 -16.92 -3.25
CA GLN A 15 -11.99 -17.13 -2.33
C GLN A 15 -11.11 -15.89 -2.12
N LEU A 16 -11.37 -14.77 -2.82
CA LEU A 16 -10.63 -13.50 -2.65
C LEU A 16 -10.57 -12.97 -1.19
N PRO A 17 -11.63 -13.10 -0.37
CA PRO A 17 -11.57 -12.74 1.04
C PRO A 17 -10.61 -13.65 1.84
N LEU A 18 -10.53 -14.93 1.46
CA LEU A 18 -9.67 -15.92 2.11
C LEU A 18 -8.17 -15.65 1.82
N VAL A 19 -7.85 -15.22 0.59
CA VAL A 19 -6.48 -14.82 0.21
C VAL A 19 -6.06 -13.51 0.89
N ALA A 20 -6.97 -12.54 1.04
CA ALA A 20 -6.72 -11.32 1.81
C ALA A 20 -6.46 -11.63 3.30
N VAL A 21 -7.19 -12.57 3.89
CA VAL A 21 -6.97 -13.07 5.25
C VAL A 21 -5.63 -13.81 5.38
N VAL A 22 -5.20 -14.57 4.37
CA VAL A 22 -3.90 -15.26 4.36
C VAL A 22 -2.72 -14.28 4.22
N VAL A 23 -2.84 -13.24 3.39
CA VAL A 23 -1.84 -12.17 3.28
C VAL A 23 -1.78 -11.34 4.58
N LEU A 24 -2.93 -11.05 5.19
CA LEU A 24 -2.99 -10.38 6.50
C LEU A 24 -2.33 -11.25 7.59
N VAL A 25 -2.58 -12.56 7.61
CA VAL A 25 -1.94 -13.53 8.52
C VAL A 25 -0.42 -13.61 8.28
N LEU A 26 0.06 -13.51 7.03
CA LEU A 26 1.49 -13.43 6.70
C LEU A 26 2.13 -12.12 7.19
N VAL A 27 1.45 -10.99 7.03
CA VAL A 27 1.90 -9.68 7.52
C VAL A 27 1.97 -9.66 9.05
N LEU A 28 0.98 -10.22 9.75
CA LEU A 28 0.96 -10.32 11.22
C LEU A 28 1.95 -11.37 11.75
N TYR A 29 2.23 -12.45 11.01
CA TYR A 29 3.23 -13.44 11.40
C TYR A 29 4.66 -12.92 11.24
N MET A 30 4.92 -12.10 10.22
CA MET A 30 6.17 -11.34 10.13
C MET A 30 6.34 -10.40 11.33
N GLU A 31 5.27 -9.72 11.79
CA GLU A 31 5.32 -8.89 12.99
C GLU A 31 5.74 -9.65 14.27
N ARG A 32 5.44 -10.95 14.40
CA ARG A 32 5.90 -11.78 15.54
C ARG A 32 7.37 -12.20 15.45
N ARG A 33 7.95 -12.28 14.25
CA ARG A 33 9.34 -12.72 14.05
C ARG A 33 10.34 -11.55 14.06
N PHE A 34 9.86 -10.31 13.96
CA PHE A 34 10.68 -9.09 13.91
C PHE A 34 11.25 -8.61 15.26
N SER A 35 10.97 -9.28 16.39
CA SER A 35 11.64 -8.92 17.65
C SER A 35 13.06 -9.49 17.78
N ASN A 36 13.54 -10.23 16.77
CA ASN A 36 14.86 -10.84 16.82
C ASN A 36 15.43 -11.01 15.42
N VAL A 37 16.72 -10.70 15.27
CA VAL A 37 17.62 -11.03 14.13
C VAL A 37 17.95 -9.85 13.21
N GLU A 38 18.82 -8.98 13.73
CA GLU A 38 19.43 -7.80 13.09
C GLU A 38 20.51 -8.12 12.01
N ARG A 39 20.79 -9.39 11.69
CA ARG A 39 21.92 -9.76 10.80
C ARG A 39 21.56 -10.55 9.53
N ARG A 40 20.29 -10.89 9.32
CA ARG A 40 19.81 -11.51 8.06
C ARG A 40 19.12 -10.52 7.11
N LEU A 41 19.20 -9.22 7.43
CA LEU A 41 18.39 -8.16 6.84
C LEU A 41 18.74 -7.83 5.38
N GLY A 42 19.99 -7.98 4.93
CA GLY A 42 20.39 -7.55 3.58
C GLY A 42 19.69 -8.30 2.44
N ASP A 43 19.61 -9.63 2.54
CA ASP A 43 18.99 -10.47 1.50
C ASP A 43 17.46 -10.54 1.65
N VAL A 44 16.98 -10.44 2.88
CA VAL A 44 15.54 -10.41 3.20
C VAL A 44 14.92 -9.09 2.76
N VAL A 45 15.58 -7.95 2.93
CA VAL A 45 15.10 -6.64 2.43
C VAL A 45 15.03 -6.63 0.90
N ARG A 46 15.98 -7.28 0.22
CA ARG A 46 15.95 -7.39 -1.24
C ARG A 46 14.82 -8.30 -1.75
N CYS A 47 14.58 -9.43 -1.09
CA CYS A 47 13.42 -10.29 -1.37
C CYS A 47 12.09 -9.62 -1.02
N ILE A 48 12.03 -8.84 0.08
CA ILE A 48 10.84 -8.06 0.46
C ILE A 48 10.59 -6.96 -0.57
N GLY A 49 11.61 -6.28 -1.07
CA GLY A 49 11.48 -5.32 -2.18
C GLY A 49 10.81 -5.97 -3.38
N VAL A 50 11.34 -7.10 -3.86
CA VAL A 50 10.76 -7.85 -4.98
C VAL A 50 9.32 -8.33 -4.70
N LEU A 51 9.00 -8.75 -3.47
CA LEU A 51 7.64 -9.17 -3.09
C LEU A 51 6.67 -7.98 -2.95
N VAL A 52 7.13 -6.83 -2.48
CA VAL A 52 6.34 -5.59 -2.39
C VAL A 52 6.08 -5.05 -3.79
N ASP A 53 7.09 -5.03 -4.66
CA ASP A 53 6.96 -4.62 -6.07
C ASP A 53 6.03 -5.57 -6.82
N PHE A 54 6.16 -6.88 -6.60
CA PHE A 54 5.25 -7.88 -7.18
C PHE A 54 3.81 -7.72 -6.67
N ASN A 55 3.62 -7.44 -5.37
CA ASN A 55 2.30 -7.16 -4.81
C ASN A 55 1.71 -5.85 -5.33
N GLU A 56 2.51 -4.81 -5.54
CA GLU A 56 2.11 -3.55 -6.17
C GLU A 56 1.63 -3.79 -7.61
N VAL A 57 2.34 -4.61 -8.38
CA VAL A 57 1.92 -5.02 -9.73
C VAL A 57 0.64 -5.86 -9.70
N LEU A 58 0.51 -6.82 -8.78
CA LEU A 58 -0.70 -7.64 -8.65
C LEU A 58 -1.93 -6.82 -8.25
N LEU A 59 -1.79 -5.90 -7.29
CA LEU A 59 -2.86 -4.98 -6.90
C LEU A 59 -3.23 -4.07 -8.06
N GLY A 60 -2.25 -3.54 -8.80
CA GLY A 60 -2.48 -2.79 -10.03
C GLY A 60 -3.29 -3.59 -11.06
N ILE A 61 -2.95 -4.86 -11.28
CA ILE A 61 -3.69 -5.76 -12.18
C ILE A 61 -5.13 -6.01 -11.68
N GLN A 62 -5.35 -6.14 -10.38
CA GLN A 62 -6.70 -6.33 -9.81
C GLN A 62 -7.57 -5.07 -9.90
N VAL A 63 -6.98 -3.88 -9.70
CA VAL A 63 -7.64 -2.59 -9.94
C VAL A 63 -8.03 -2.44 -11.40
N LEU A 64 -7.10 -2.74 -12.32
CA LEU A 64 -7.33 -2.70 -13.77
C LEU A 64 -8.42 -3.68 -14.21
N ARG A 65 -8.48 -4.88 -13.63
CA ARG A 65 -9.55 -5.86 -13.85
C ARG A 65 -10.87 -5.49 -13.17
N GLY A 66 -10.92 -4.41 -12.39
CA GLY A 66 -12.11 -3.95 -11.68
C GLY A 66 -12.49 -4.80 -10.46
N SER A 67 -11.63 -5.72 -10.05
CA SER A 67 -11.82 -6.55 -8.84
C SER A 67 -11.54 -5.76 -7.56
N VAL A 68 -10.77 -4.68 -7.67
CA VAL A 68 -10.64 -3.66 -6.62
C VAL A 68 -11.48 -2.44 -7.02
N SER A 69 -12.45 -2.15 -6.17
CA SER A 69 -13.43 -1.09 -6.28
C SER A 69 -13.02 0.15 -5.50
N ASP A 70 -13.61 1.29 -5.84
CA ASP A 70 -13.48 2.55 -5.09
C ASP A 70 -13.79 2.38 -3.60
N SER A 71 -14.65 1.41 -3.25
CA SER A 71 -15.03 1.12 -1.86
C SER A 71 -13.88 0.54 -1.03
N GLU A 72 -13.06 -0.33 -1.62
CA GLU A 72 -11.90 -0.91 -0.94
C GLU A 72 -10.78 0.12 -0.78
N TYR A 73 -10.58 0.99 -1.78
CA TYR A 73 -9.67 2.13 -1.66
C TYR A 73 -10.10 3.04 -0.51
N ARG A 74 -11.38 3.45 -0.47
CA ARG A 74 -11.91 4.31 0.59
C ARG A 74 -11.80 3.65 1.96
N ALA A 75 -12.06 2.35 2.07
CA ALA A 75 -11.92 1.61 3.32
C ALA A 75 -10.45 1.62 3.82
N LEU A 76 -9.49 1.37 2.93
CA LEU A 76 -8.07 1.44 3.25
C LEU A 76 -7.64 2.86 3.63
N ALA A 77 -8.08 3.87 2.88
CA ALA A 77 -7.77 5.27 3.15
C ALA A 77 -8.37 5.75 4.49
N ALA A 78 -9.57 5.30 4.83
CA ALA A 78 -10.19 5.56 6.14
C ALA A 78 -9.43 4.87 7.29
N LEU A 79 -9.04 3.60 7.10
CA LEU A 79 -8.19 2.89 8.07
C LEU A 79 -6.87 3.62 8.29
N LEU A 80 -6.18 4.00 7.23
CA LEU A 80 -4.94 4.78 7.29
C LEU A 80 -5.15 6.13 7.98
N SER A 81 -6.22 6.84 7.67
CA SER A 81 -6.54 8.13 8.28
C SER A 81 -6.71 8.04 9.81
N SER A 82 -7.32 6.95 10.27
CA SER A 82 -7.55 6.68 11.70
C SER A 82 -6.30 6.16 12.42
N ALA A 83 -5.43 5.45 11.72
CA ALA A 83 -4.22 4.83 12.26
C ALA A 83 -2.95 5.67 12.04
N ARG A 84 -3.08 6.97 11.71
CA ARG A 84 -1.92 7.83 11.45
C ARG A 84 -1.02 7.90 12.71
N PRO A 85 0.28 7.65 12.56
CA PRO A 85 1.21 7.75 13.67
C PRO A 85 1.33 9.21 14.12
N VAL A 86 1.67 9.41 15.40
CA VAL A 86 1.89 10.76 15.92
C VAL A 86 3.06 11.40 15.18
N HIS A 87 2.85 12.64 14.70
CA HIS A 87 3.86 13.43 14.03
C HIS A 87 5.12 13.61 14.89
N SER A 88 6.26 13.80 14.24
CA SER A 88 7.56 14.05 14.86
C SER A 88 8.11 15.41 14.44
N SER A 89 9.27 15.79 14.96
CA SER A 89 9.84 17.13 14.72
C SER A 89 10.80 17.21 13.54
N ARG A 90 11.29 16.09 12.98
CA ARG A 90 12.41 16.11 12.03
C ARG A 90 12.02 15.93 10.56
N TYR A 91 11.45 14.78 10.20
CA TYR A 91 11.07 14.45 8.81
C TYR A 91 9.56 14.27 8.65
N TYR A 92 8.91 13.60 9.60
CA TYR A 92 7.45 13.46 9.62
C TYR A 92 6.79 14.58 10.43
N THR A 93 6.89 15.82 9.92
CA THR A 93 6.41 17.02 10.60
C THR A 93 4.88 17.11 10.66
N LYS A 94 4.36 18.10 11.40
CA LYS A 94 2.92 18.36 11.48
C LYS A 94 2.33 18.68 10.10
N GLU A 95 3.04 19.44 9.28
CA GLU A 95 2.63 19.78 7.91
C GLU A 95 2.52 18.53 7.05
N VAL A 96 3.49 17.61 7.16
CA VAL A 96 3.50 16.32 6.45
C VAL A 96 2.34 15.44 6.93
N TYR A 97 2.07 15.42 8.23
CA TYR A 97 0.94 14.71 8.83
C TYR A 97 -0.41 15.23 8.34
N GLU A 98 -0.59 16.55 8.29
CA GLU A 98 -1.82 17.19 7.80
C GLU A 98 -2.00 16.94 6.30
N ARG A 99 -0.94 17.12 5.51
CA ARG A 99 -0.96 16.87 4.07
C ARG A 99 -1.31 15.44 3.73
N LEU A 100 -0.76 14.47 4.47
CA LEU A 100 -1.16 13.08 4.35
C LEU A 100 -2.66 12.90 4.61
N GLY A 101 -3.20 13.56 5.64
CA GLY A 101 -4.63 13.51 5.97
C GLY A 101 -5.52 14.06 4.87
N GLU A 102 -5.10 15.10 4.17
CA GLU A 102 -5.82 15.64 3.01
C GLU A 102 -5.86 14.63 1.86
N LEU A 103 -4.69 14.06 1.52
CA LEU A 103 -4.57 13.09 0.42
C LEU A 103 -5.38 11.82 0.68
N LEU A 104 -5.40 11.34 1.93
CA LEU A 104 -6.19 10.15 2.32
C LEU A 104 -7.71 10.38 2.28
N ARG A 105 -8.18 11.63 2.32
CA ARG A 105 -9.62 11.93 2.22
C ARG A 105 -10.06 12.16 0.78
N LYS A 106 -9.13 12.32 -0.15
CA LYS A 106 -9.44 12.63 -1.55
C LYS A 106 -10.18 11.47 -2.20
N ASP A 107 -11.14 11.81 -3.05
CA ASP A 107 -11.88 10.81 -3.82
C ASP A 107 -10.94 10.06 -4.77
N PRO A 108 -11.01 8.72 -4.86
CA PRO A 108 -10.22 7.95 -5.82
C PRO A 108 -10.33 8.47 -7.26
N ASN A 109 -11.50 8.98 -7.66
CA ASN A 109 -11.75 9.49 -9.01
C ASN A 109 -11.22 10.91 -9.22
N GLU A 110 -10.80 11.60 -8.17
CA GLU A 110 -10.19 12.94 -8.23
C GLU A 110 -8.68 12.90 -8.04
N LEU A 111 -8.11 11.71 -7.79
CA LEU A 111 -6.67 11.54 -7.69
C LEU A 111 -5.96 11.95 -8.98
N THR A 112 -4.78 12.52 -8.81
CA THR A 112 -3.83 12.88 -9.85
C THR A 112 -2.48 12.22 -9.59
N TRP A 113 -1.59 12.22 -10.59
CA TRP A 113 -0.22 11.75 -10.40
C TRP A 113 0.57 12.60 -9.40
N ASP A 114 0.26 13.91 -9.28
CA ASP A 114 0.89 14.75 -8.27
C ASP A 114 0.51 14.33 -6.84
N ASP A 115 -0.73 13.88 -6.62
CA ASP A 115 -1.13 13.31 -5.33
C ASP A 115 -0.35 12.02 -5.03
N VAL A 116 -0.16 11.17 -6.05
CA VAL A 116 0.63 9.94 -5.93
C VAL A 116 2.07 10.25 -5.56
N PHE A 117 2.72 11.19 -6.26
CA PHE A 117 4.09 11.57 -5.96
C PHE A 117 4.23 12.19 -4.58
N GLU A 118 3.23 12.97 -4.13
CA GLU A 118 3.24 13.51 -2.78
C GLU A 118 3.06 12.41 -1.73
N LEU A 119 2.21 11.41 -1.97
CA LEU A 119 2.11 10.23 -1.10
C LEU A 119 3.43 9.44 -1.04
N GLU A 120 4.14 9.28 -2.16
CA GLU A 120 5.46 8.65 -2.21
C GLU A 120 6.52 9.45 -1.45
N ARG A 121 6.51 10.78 -1.59
CA ARG A 121 7.37 11.67 -0.81
C ARG A 121 7.12 11.51 0.69
N ILE A 122 5.85 11.46 1.11
CA ILE A 122 5.47 11.26 2.51
C ILE A 122 5.91 9.87 3.01
N TYR A 123 5.76 8.84 2.18
CA TYR A 123 6.25 7.50 2.47
C TYR A 123 7.76 7.49 2.76
N GLU A 124 8.57 8.17 1.94
CA GLU A 124 10.01 8.29 2.19
C GLU A 124 10.32 9.04 3.49
N LEU A 125 9.58 10.12 3.79
CA LEU A 125 9.76 10.88 5.02
C LEU A 125 9.44 10.07 6.27
N LEU A 126 8.42 9.20 6.21
CA LEU A 126 8.09 8.26 7.28
C LEU A 126 9.23 7.27 7.52
N LEU A 127 9.85 6.73 6.47
CA LEU A 127 10.98 5.81 6.59
C LEU A 127 12.23 6.50 7.14
N LYS A 128 12.55 7.70 6.66
CA LYS A 128 13.68 8.51 7.18
C LYS A 128 13.50 8.85 8.66
N GLU A 129 12.29 9.21 9.07
CA GLU A 129 11.98 9.44 10.49
C GLU A 129 12.13 8.14 11.30
N ALA A 130 11.65 7.01 10.79
CA ALA A 130 11.75 5.73 11.46
C ALA A 130 13.20 5.28 11.67
N GLU A 131 14.05 5.48 10.66
CA GLU A 131 15.48 5.18 10.72
C GLU A 131 16.19 5.97 11.82
N VAL A 132 15.89 7.27 11.92
CA VAL A 132 16.53 8.15 12.91
C VAL A 132 15.98 7.96 14.32
N SER A 133 14.69 7.69 14.46
CA SER A 133 14.01 7.61 15.76
C SER A 133 13.89 6.19 16.32
N GLY A 134 14.16 5.16 15.51
CA GLY A 134 13.92 3.76 15.86
C GLY A 134 12.44 3.38 15.98
N ARG A 135 11.53 4.26 15.52
CA ARG A 135 10.07 4.09 15.64
C ARG A 135 9.52 3.08 14.64
N SER A 136 9.29 1.86 15.13
CA SER A 136 8.74 0.75 14.33
C SER A 136 7.29 0.95 13.87
N ASP A 137 6.51 1.80 14.56
CA ASP A 137 5.15 2.17 14.16
C ASP A 137 5.13 2.94 12.83
N LEU A 138 6.13 3.79 12.58
CA LEU A 138 6.28 4.53 11.33
C LEU A 138 6.59 3.60 10.14
N VAL A 139 7.47 2.61 10.33
CA VAL A 139 7.78 1.60 9.29
C VAL A 139 6.52 0.81 8.93
N ARG A 140 5.78 0.36 9.95
CA ARG A 140 4.55 -0.40 9.76
C ARG A 140 3.48 0.42 9.04
N TYR A 141 3.36 1.70 9.38
CA TYR A 141 2.43 2.60 8.71
C TYR A 141 2.85 2.88 7.26
N ALA A 142 4.14 3.10 7.01
CA ALA A 142 4.69 3.31 5.67
C ALA A 142 4.40 2.13 4.73
N GLY A 143 4.51 0.88 5.22
CA GLY A 143 4.13 -0.30 4.45
C GLY A 143 2.66 -0.30 4.02
N LYS A 144 1.74 0.09 4.91
CA LYS A 144 0.31 0.22 4.58
C LYS A 144 0.05 1.37 3.60
N LEU A 145 0.77 2.48 3.74
CA LEU A 145 0.70 3.62 2.83
C LEU A 145 1.16 3.23 1.41
N ARG A 146 2.19 2.39 1.29
CA ARG A 146 2.69 1.88 -0.01
C ARG A 146 1.61 1.10 -0.77
N VAL A 147 0.79 0.33 -0.06
CA VAL A 147 -0.36 -0.38 -0.66
C VAL A 147 -1.38 0.60 -1.24
N LEU A 148 -1.71 1.68 -0.52
CA LEU A 148 -2.62 2.71 -1.02
C LEU A 148 -2.06 3.41 -2.26
N ILE A 149 -0.76 3.73 -2.26
CA ILE A 149 -0.05 4.34 -3.40
C ILE A 149 -0.17 3.44 -4.64
N ALA A 150 0.07 2.13 -4.49
CA ALA A 150 -0.08 1.16 -5.57
C ALA A 150 -1.50 1.15 -6.14
N MET A 151 -2.53 1.18 -5.28
CA MET A 151 -3.92 1.27 -5.72
C MET A 151 -4.19 2.58 -6.47
N ALA A 152 -3.72 3.72 -5.95
CA ALA A 152 -3.87 5.03 -6.57
C ALA A 152 -3.25 5.07 -7.98
N LYS A 153 -2.03 4.55 -8.14
CA LYS A 153 -1.39 4.36 -9.46
C LYS A 153 -2.26 3.51 -10.38
N GLY A 154 -2.78 2.38 -9.87
CA GLY A 154 -3.68 1.50 -10.62
C GLY A 154 -4.95 2.20 -11.10
N PHE A 155 -5.59 3.03 -10.26
CA PHE A 155 -6.78 3.80 -10.62
C PHE A 155 -6.49 4.84 -11.72
N LEU A 156 -5.36 5.54 -11.64
CA LEU A 156 -4.95 6.50 -12.67
C LEU A 156 -4.73 5.82 -14.01
N LEU A 157 -4.01 4.68 -14.02
CA LEU A 157 -3.77 3.90 -15.22
C LEU A 157 -5.07 3.34 -15.82
N LYS A 158 -5.99 2.85 -14.97
CA LYS A 158 -7.33 2.40 -15.40
C LYS A 158 -8.12 3.49 -16.11
N ARG A 159 -7.94 4.75 -15.68
CA ARG A 159 -8.56 5.94 -16.29
C ARG A 159 -7.82 6.44 -17.54
N GLY A 160 -6.72 5.79 -17.93
CA GLY A 160 -5.89 6.21 -19.07
C GLY A 160 -5.00 7.42 -18.77
N VAL A 161 -4.83 7.81 -17.50
CA VAL A 161 -3.97 8.92 -17.10
C VAL A 161 -2.55 8.39 -16.92
N LEU A 162 -1.64 8.75 -17.82
CA LEU A 162 -0.24 8.34 -17.77
C LEU A 162 0.60 9.24 -16.84
N PRO A 163 1.67 8.70 -16.22
CA PRO A 163 2.58 9.51 -15.41
C PRO A 163 3.30 10.55 -16.28
N PRO A 164 3.57 11.75 -15.76
CA PRO A 164 4.27 12.80 -16.51
C PRO A 164 5.69 12.37 -16.91
N PRO A 165 6.15 12.73 -18.12
CA PRO A 165 7.46 12.33 -18.62
C PRO A 165 8.58 12.87 -17.73
N GLY A 166 9.48 11.99 -17.28
CA GLY A 166 10.66 12.34 -16.47
C GLY A 166 10.56 12.04 -14.97
N ARG A 167 9.41 11.58 -14.47
CA ARG A 167 9.28 11.02 -13.11
C ARG A 167 9.03 9.52 -13.22
N VAL A 168 10.03 8.72 -12.85
CA VAL A 168 10.00 7.25 -12.99
C VAL A 168 9.07 6.66 -11.93
N VAL A 169 8.28 5.65 -12.32
CA VAL A 169 7.25 4.95 -11.52
C VAL A 169 7.84 4.00 -10.50
#